data_AF-A0A484BCK6-F1
#
_entry.id   AF-A0A484BCK6-F1
#
_cell.length_a   1.000
_cell.length_b   1.000
_cell.length_c   1.000
_cell.angle_alpha   90.00
_cell.angle_beta   90.00
_cell.angle_gamma   90.00
#
_symmetry.space_group_name_H-M   'P 1'
#
loop_
_entity.id
_entity.type
_entity.pdbx_description
1 polymer ?
#
loop_
_entity_poly.entity_id
_entity_poly.type
_entity_poly.pdbx_seq_one_letter_code
_entity_poly.pdbx_strand_id
1 'polypeptide(L)'
;MPSTRLLRTVALQACLLLMYICLLQAIELQLHEQQLQQQLLDEQLRLHQQQQLLKQQREQQLQQRRYSSTTSTRKPYIIPQGLSLPQRGVYPEKCLREVPAVFFQYDKELKIVGNSTTNPYFNVIEVCCKGWRRYEYDWSRCVPDCGERCRENGFCLPGGRCQCFSDFVLNYRNECVPTCPLGCPHGQCYLNGTCRCERGYELDGSKRFCQPQCNTTCGHNEVCLEPGKCVCAEGYARGLRESNALGCQPMCIPDCGYGHCVAPNQCECFPGYQKRMNRSSCEINCYMRCENGFCANQTTCVCQNGYRYDHNTTSCLPDCGDDCRNGVCVSPGNCRCFNGYVRNRERCDAVCDRGCGFYGRCIAPNVCGCAIVAGAEESYQRCENGYCNAEGHCRCLEGKTRFIDKCMSPDTVTTYASINPLRVNASLMHEFQLLLGRHFILGSPGMLEENRWWD
;
A
#
# COMPACT_ATOMS: atom_id res chain seq x y z
N MET A 1 8.71 104.40 48.83
CA MET A 1 8.43 103.65 47.59
C MET A 1 8.91 102.20 47.73
N PRO A 2 8.04 101.23 48.07
CA PRO A 2 8.42 99.84 48.35
C PRO A 2 8.25 98.87 47.14
N SER A 3 7.71 99.35 46.02
CA SER A 3 7.21 98.51 44.91
C SER A 3 8.30 97.80 44.07
N THR A 4 9.50 98.36 43.94
CA THR A 4 10.56 97.77 43.08
C THR A 4 11.26 96.55 43.69
N ARG A 5 11.27 96.42 45.02
CA ARG A 5 11.84 95.22 45.68
C ARG A 5 10.93 94.01 45.53
N LEU A 6 9.61 94.21 45.66
CA LEU A 6 8.62 93.14 45.55
C LEU A 6 8.60 92.51 44.15
N LEU A 7 8.69 93.34 43.10
CA LEU A 7 8.70 92.84 41.71
C LEU A 7 9.96 92.01 41.42
N ARG A 8 11.12 92.46 41.93
CA ARG A 8 12.39 91.71 41.79
C ARG A 8 12.36 90.38 42.53
N THR A 9 11.78 90.34 43.74
CA THR A 9 11.66 89.09 44.50
C THR A 9 10.72 88.10 43.83
N VAL A 10 9.60 88.56 43.27
CA VAL A 10 8.66 87.71 42.53
C VAL A 10 9.28 87.18 41.23
N ALA A 11 10.02 88.01 40.49
CA ALA A 11 10.75 87.57 39.29
C ALA A 11 11.83 86.52 39.61
N LEU A 12 12.61 86.74 40.68
CA LEU A 12 13.60 85.77 41.16
C LEU A 12 12.95 84.45 41.58
N GLN A 13 11.84 84.51 42.32
CA GLN A 13 11.10 83.31 42.74
C GLN A 13 10.51 82.57 41.54
N ALA A 14 9.96 83.29 40.54
CA ALA A 14 9.44 82.67 39.32
C ALA A 14 10.56 81.98 38.50
N CYS A 15 11.73 82.61 38.36
CA CYS A 15 12.89 81.99 37.72
C CYS A 15 13.38 80.76 38.48
N LEU A 16 13.44 80.82 39.82
CA LEU A 16 13.82 79.66 40.65
C LEU A 16 12.82 78.51 40.52
N LEU A 17 11.53 78.83 40.42
CA LEU A 17 10.46 77.84 40.27
C LEU A 17 10.50 77.17 38.89
N LEU A 18 10.77 77.94 37.83
CA LEU A 18 11.01 77.40 36.49
C LEU A 18 12.26 76.51 36.44
N MET A 19 13.37 76.94 37.04
CA MET A 19 14.59 76.12 37.14
C MET A 19 14.33 74.82 37.91
N TYR A 20 13.54 74.87 38.98
CA TYR A 20 13.15 73.70 39.75
C TYR A 20 12.28 72.73 38.95
N ILE A 21 11.31 73.22 38.17
CA ILE A 21 10.49 72.40 37.28
C ILE A 21 11.35 71.74 36.19
N CYS A 22 12.26 72.47 35.57
CA CYS A 22 13.17 71.90 34.57
C CYS A 22 14.09 70.81 35.17
N LEU A 23 14.57 71.01 36.40
CA LEU A 23 15.36 69.99 37.11
C LEU A 23 14.53 68.73 37.41
N LEU A 24 13.27 68.87 37.84
CA LEU A 24 12.37 67.75 38.06
C LEU A 24 12.11 66.95 36.77
N GLN A 25 11.82 67.63 35.66
CA GLN A 25 11.63 66.98 34.36
C GLN A 25 12.89 66.27 33.86
N ALA A 26 14.08 66.85 34.09
CA ALA A 26 15.34 66.20 33.76
C ALA A 26 15.57 64.92 34.58
N ILE A 27 15.22 64.93 35.87
CA ILE A 27 15.32 63.75 36.74
C ILE A 27 14.33 62.66 36.31
N GLU A 28 13.08 63.01 35.98
CA GLU A 28 12.10 62.05 35.47
C GLU A 28 12.57 61.39 34.17
N LEU A 29 13.16 62.18 33.25
CA LEU A 29 13.69 61.65 32.00
C LEU A 29 14.86 60.68 32.25
N GLN A 30 15.78 61.02 33.16
CA GLN A 30 16.90 60.15 33.54
C GLN A 30 16.41 58.84 34.20
N LEU A 31 15.39 58.92 35.05
CA LEU A 31 14.80 57.74 35.69
C LEU A 31 14.12 56.83 34.65
N HIS A 32 13.42 57.42 33.68
CA HIS A 32 12.79 56.66 32.61
C HIS A 32 13.81 55.98 31.70
N GLU A 33 14.92 56.65 31.39
CA GLU A 33 16.03 56.08 30.61
C GLU A 33 16.69 54.91 31.35
N GLN A 34 16.89 55.03 32.67
CA GLN A 34 17.35 53.92 33.51
C GLN A 34 16.38 52.74 33.53
N GLN A 35 15.07 53.01 33.67
CA GLN A 35 14.04 51.97 33.62
C GLN A 35 14.03 51.23 32.28
N LEU A 36 14.16 51.95 31.17
CA LEU A 36 14.22 51.37 29.83
C LEU A 36 15.48 50.50 29.65
N GLN A 37 16.63 50.97 30.12
CA GLN A 37 17.87 50.18 30.11
C GLN A 37 17.75 48.89 30.93
N GLN A 38 17.08 48.95 32.08
CA GLN A 38 16.89 47.80 32.95
C GLN A 38 15.90 46.78 32.34
N GLN A 39 14.84 47.24 31.68
CA GLN A 39 13.94 46.38 30.91
C GLN A 39 14.66 45.69 29.75
N LEU A 40 15.52 46.41 29.03
CA LEU A 40 16.28 45.86 27.91
C LEU A 40 17.27 44.77 28.38
N LEU A 41 17.90 44.97 29.54
CA LEU A 41 18.81 43.99 30.15
C LEU A 41 18.07 42.72 30.60
N ASP A 42 16.90 42.85 31.21
CA ASP A 42 16.07 41.71 31.62
C ASP A 42 15.59 40.89 30.41
N GLU A 43 15.24 41.56 29.31
CA GLU A 43 14.81 40.89 28.08
C GLU A 43 15.97 40.11 27.41
N GLN A 44 17.18 40.70 27.41
CA GLN A 44 18.39 40.00 26.97
C GLN A 44 18.70 38.77 27.82
N LEU A 45 18.52 38.86 29.13
CA LEU A 45 18.74 37.74 30.04
C LEU A 45 17.75 36.60 29.78
N ARG A 46 16.47 36.92 29.55
CA ARG A 46 15.44 35.92 29.20
C ARG A 46 15.75 35.22 27.87
N LEU A 47 16.15 35.98 26.85
CA LEU A 47 16.53 35.42 25.55
C LEU A 47 17.75 34.49 25.67
N HIS A 48 18.74 34.86 26.49
CA HIS A 48 19.91 34.04 26.73
C HIS A 48 19.55 32.72 27.44
N GLN A 49 18.70 32.77 28.48
CA GLN A 49 18.20 31.57 29.16
C GLN A 49 17.43 30.65 28.20
N GLN A 50 16.57 31.21 27.34
CA GLN A 50 15.81 30.43 26.36
C GLN A 50 16.73 29.76 25.33
N GLN A 51 17.78 30.46 24.87
CA GLN A 51 18.79 29.87 23.99
C GLN A 51 19.58 28.75 24.67
N GLN A 52 19.95 28.90 25.95
CA GLN A 52 20.62 27.83 26.70
C GLN A 52 19.73 26.60 26.86
N LEU A 53 18.43 26.79 27.12
CA LEU A 53 17.48 25.70 27.28
C LEU A 53 17.23 24.94 25.97
N LEU A 54 17.13 25.66 24.84
CA LEU A 54 17.08 25.07 23.50
C LEU A 54 18.37 24.32 23.15
N LYS A 55 19.53 24.83 23.57
CA LYS A 55 20.82 24.17 23.37
C LYS A 55 20.91 22.88 24.18
N GLN A 56 20.48 22.89 25.44
CA GLN A 56 20.38 21.68 26.27
C GLN A 56 19.40 20.66 25.68
N GLN A 57 18.24 21.09 25.18
CA GLN A 57 17.29 20.19 24.51
C GLN A 57 17.88 19.59 23.23
N ARG A 58 18.61 20.38 22.42
CA ARG A 58 19.33 19.86 21.25
C ARG A 58 20.43 18.89 21.65
N GLU A 59 21.20 19.18 22.70
CA GLU A 59 22.24 18.27 23.19
C GLU A 59 21.64 16.97 23.75
N GLN A 60 20.52 17.03 24.47
CA GLN A 60 19.77 15.86 24.92
C GLN A 60 19.20 15.06 23.73
N GLN A 61 18.64 15.72 22.72
CA GLN A 61 18.20 15.07 21.48
C GLN A 61 19.38 14.47 20.71
N LEU A 62 20.54 15.12 20.68
CA LEU A 62 21.76 14.61 20.04
C LEU A 62 22.38 13.46 20.84
N GLN A 63 22.27 13.45 22.17
CA GLN A 63 22.63 12.32 23.01
C GLN A 63 21.66 11.16 22.81
N GLN A 64 20.33 11.39 22.84
CA GLN A 64 19.33 10.36 22.48
C GLN A 64 19.56 9.82 21.07
N ARG A 65 19.88 10.68 20.09
CA ARG A 65 20.29 10.24 18.76
C ARG A 65 21.58 9.46 18.79
N ARG A 66 22.61 9.86 19.55
CA ARG A 66 23.87 9.09 19.69
C ARG A 66 23.64 7.72 20.33
N TYR A 67 22.78 7.62 21.34
CA TYR A 67 22.40 6.34 21.95
C TYR A 67 21.50 5.49 21.03
N SER A 68 20.81 6.09 20.06
CA SER A 68 20.09 5.38 19.00
C SER A 68 20.88 5.23 17.69
N SER A 69 22.07 5.82 17.56
CA SER A 69 22.89 5.86 16.35
C SER A 69 24.32 5.32 16.52
N THR A 70 24.61 4.62 17.62
CA THR A 70 25.80 3.74 17.70
C THR A 70 25.60 2.39 17.00
N THR A 71 24.44 2.17 16.38
CA THR A 71 24.29 1.16 15.33
C THR A 71 24.69 1.76 14.00
N SER A 72 25.60 1.12 13.30
CA SER A 72 25.81 1.33 11.88
C SER A 72 24.48 1.15 11.14
N THR A 73 23.71 2.22 10.94
CA THR A 73 22.45 2.14 10.20
C THR A 73 22.74 2.09 8.71
N ARG A 74 23.18 0.92 8.24
CA ARG A 74 22.41 0.31 7.15
C ARG A 74 21.03 0.14 7.78
N LYS A 75 19.98 0.77 7.23
CA LYS A 75 18.60 0.43 7.61
C LYS A 75 18.55 -1.11 7.75
N PRO A 76 17.95 -1.68 8.81
CA PRO A 76 17.71 -3.11 8.82
C PRO A 76 17.07 -3.43 7.48
N TYR A 77 17.71 -4.32 6.71
CA TYR A 77 17.04 -4.86 5.53
C TYR A 77 15.90 -5.70 6.10
N ILE A 78 14.74 -5.07 6.29
CA ILE A 78 13.50 -5.75 6.60
C ILE A 78 13.15 -6.48 5.32
N ILE A 79 13.58 -7.74 5.23
CA ILE A 79 13.19 -8.61 4.13
C ILE A 79 11.86 -9.19 4.57
N PRO A 80 10.75 -8.86 3.88
CA PRO A 80 9.49 -9.54 4.15
C PRO A 80 9.76 -11.04 4.04
N GLN A 81 9.46 -11.78 5.11
CA GLN A 81 9.61 -13.24 5.19
C GLN A 81 11.06 -13.77 5.36
N GLY A 82 11.98 -12.91 5.79
CA GLY A 82 13.35 -13.29 6.10
C GLY A 82 14.22 -13.56 4.87
N LEU A 83 15.52 -13.76 5.09
CA LEU A 83 16.46 -14.01 4.00
C LEU A 83 16.36 -15.47 3.53
N SER A 84 15.44 -15.72 2.59
CA SER A 84 15.30 -17.02 1.91
C SER A 84 16.15 -17.04 0.64
N LEU A 85 17.26 -17.78 0.66
CA LEU A 85 18.16 -17.94 -0.49
C LEU A 85 18.10 -19.36 -1.06
N PRO A 86 18.28 -19.53 -2.38
CA PRO A 86 18.41 -20.85 -2.98
C PRO A 86 19.69 -21.53 -2.47
N GLN A 87 19.54 -22.73 -1.91
CA GLN A 87 20.66 -23.51 -1.41
C GLN A 87 21.28 -24.36 -2.53
N ARG A 88 22.62 -24.44 -2.54
CA ARG A 88 23.34 -25.22 -3.56
C ARG A 88 23.01 -26.70 -3.42
N GLY A 89 22.54 -27.33 -4.50
CA GLY A 89 22.18 -28.74 -4.52
C GLY A 89 20.80 -29.07 -3.95
N VAL A 90 20.02 -28.06 -3.54
CA VAL A 90 18.65 -28.24 -3.07
C VAL A 90 17.69 -27.72 -4.13
N TYR A 91 16.91 -28.63 -4.70
CA TYR A 91 15.89 -28.33 -5.71
C TYR A 91 14.55 -28.82 -5.19
N PRO A 92 13.80 -27.97 -4.47
CA PRO A 92 12.48 -28.34 -4.00
C PRO A 92 11.56 -28.69 -5.17
N GLU A 93 10.70 -29.70 -4.96
CA GLU A 93 9.71 -30.10 -5.95
C GLU A 93 8.70 -28.98 -6.22
N LYS A 94 8.25 -28.92 -7.48
CA LYS A 94 7.17 -28.03 -7.91
C LYS A 94 5.86 -28.81 -7.92
N CYS A 95 4.80 -28.11 -7.55
CA CYS A 95 3.45 -28.63 -7.53
C CYS A 95 2.67 -28.07 -8.72
N LEU A 96 1.71 -28.84 -9.23
CA LEU A 96 0.81 -28.36 -10.28
C LEU A 96 -0.41 -27.70 -9.64
N ARG A 97 -0.83 -26.56 -10.21
CA ARG A 97 -2.02 -25.84 -9.75
C ARG A 97 -2.84 -25.36 -10.95
N GLU A 98 -4.14 -25.58 -10.90
CA GLU A 98 -5.07 -25.00 -11.86
C GLU A 98 -5.37 -23.54 -11.48
N VAL A 99 -5.38 -22.66 -12.48
CA VAL A 99 -5.73 -21.24 -12.33
C VAL A 99 -6.62 -20.80 -13.49
N PRO A 100 -7.55 -19.85 -13.29
CA PRO A 100 -8.37 -19.32 -14.38
C PRO A 100 -7.53 -18.83 -15.57
N ALA A 101 -7.85 -19.31 -16.77
CA ALA A 101 -7.09 -19.04 -17.99
C ALA A 101 -7.17 -17.56 -18.41
N VAL A 102 -8.24 -16.85 -18.02
CA VAL A 102 -8.41 -15.40 -18.23
C VAL A 102 -7.24 -14.57 -17.66
N PHE A 103 -6.56 -15.06 -16.61
CA PHE A 103 -5.39 -14.39 -16.04
C PHE A 103 -4.18 -14.31 -16.98
N PHE A 104 -4.19 -15.05 -18.09
CA PHE A 104 -3.14 -15.05 -19.11
C PHE A 104 -3.49 -14.20 -20.33
N GLN A 105 -4.54 -13.38 -20.25
CA GLN A 105 -4.95 -12.49 -21.34
C GLN A 105 -4.06 -11.24 -21.44
N TYR A 106 -3.47 -11.03 -22.60
CA TYR A 106 -2.66 -9.84 -22.88
C TYR A 106 -3.32 -8.90 -23.88
N ASP A 107 -4.29 -9.39 -24.66
CA ASP A 107 -5.06 -8.60 -25.62
C ASP A 107 -6.55 -8.89 -25.50
N LYS A 108 -7.38 -7.85 -25.67
CA LYS A 108 -8.83 -7.91 -25.45
C LYS A 108 -9.54 -8.83 -26.44
N GLU A 109 -9.04 -8.89 -27.66
CA GLU A 109 -9.61 -9.63 -28.77
C GLU A 109 -9.19 -11.12 -28.76
N LEU A 110 -8.16 -11.48 -27.99
CA LEU A 110 -7.70 -12.85 -27.87
C LEU A 110 -8.62 -13.66 -26.96
N LYS A 111 -9.39 -14.58 -27.55
CA LYS A 111 -10.11 -15.62 -26.80
C LYS A 111 -9.09 -16.63 -26.26
N ILE A 112 -9.04 -16.79 -24.95
CA ILE A 112 -8.16 -17.78 -24.31
C ILE A 112 -8.91 -19.07 -24.07
N VAL A 113 -8.29 -20.16 -24.50
CA VAL A 113 -8.62 -21.52 -24.10
C VAL A 113 -7.47 -22.03 -23.25
N GLY A 114 -7.81 -22.53 -22.06
CA GLY A 114 -6.87 -23.10 -21.12
C GLY A 114 -6.45 -24.52 -21.47
N ASN A 115 -5.33 -24.97 -20.91
CA ASN A 115 -4.73 -26.28 -21.16
C ASN A 115 -5.17 -27.38 -20.17
N SER A 116 -6.11 -27.10 -19.26
CA SER A 116 -6.60 -28.11 -18.32
C SER A 116 -7.45 -29.17 -19.02
N THR A 117 -7.21 -30.44 -18.68
CA THR A 117 -7.99 -31.58 -19.17
C THR A 117 -9.40 -31.63 -18.58
N THR A 118 -9.66 -30.92 -17.48
CA THR A 118 -10.94 -30.98 -16.75
C THR A 118 -11.88 -29.82 -17.09
N ASN A 119 -11.35 -28.64 -17.38
CA ASN A 119 -12.14 -27.47 -17.76
C ASN A 119 -11.34 -26.53 -18.67
N PRO A 120 -11.82 -26.19 -19.88
CA PRO A 120 -11.11 -25.32 -20.82
C PRO A 120 -10.95 -23.86 -20.35
N TYR A 121 -11.62 -23.43 -19.27
CA TYR A 121 -11.41 -22.11 -18.68
C TYR A 121 -10.27 -22.06 -17.66
N PHE A 122 -9.53 -23.16 -17.47
CA PHE A 122 -8.40 -23.25 -16.55
C PHE A 122 -7.10 -23.60 -17.25
N ASN A 123 -6.01 -23.02 -16.76
CA ASN A 123 -4.64 -23.40 -17.08
C ASN A 123 -4.00 -24.12 -15.89
N VAL A 124 -3.34 -25.24 -16.16
CA VAL A 124 -2.45 -25.93 -15.24
C VAL A 124 -1.08 -25.28 -15.31
N ILE A 125 -0.62 -24.76 -14.18
CA ILE A 125 0.71 -24.13 -14.04
C ILE A 125 1.54 -24.81 -12.95
N GLU A 126 2.86 -24.75 -13.10
CA GLU A 126 3.79 -25.15 -12.04
C GLU A 126 3.93 -24.03 -11.01
N VAL A 127 3.79 -24.36 -9.73
CA VAL A 127 3.99 -23.48 -8.57
C VAL A 127 4.93 -24.12 -7.56
N CYS A 128 5.50 -23.32 -6.66
CA CYS A 128 6.23 -23.87 -5.53
C CYS A 128 5.26 -24.61 -4.61
N CYS A 129 5.66 -25.79 -4.12
CA CYS A 129 4.86 -26.55 -3.17
C CYS A 129 4.73 -25.81 -1.82
N LYS A 130 3.76 -26.23 -0.99
CA LYS A 130 3.47 -25.60 0.30
C LYS A 130 4.73 -25.50 1.17
N GLY A 131 4.94 -24.34 1.78
CA GLY A 131 6.14 -24.04 2.58
C GLY A 131 7.33 -23.51 1.76
N TRP A 132 7.14 -23.33 0.46
CA TRP A 132 8.10 -22.73 -0.45
C TRP A 132 7.45 -21.62 -1.26
N ARG A 133 8.22 -20.59 -1.58
CA ARG A 133 7.81 -19.45 -2.41
C ARG A 133 8.76 -19.27 -3.58
N ARG A 134 8.32 -18.59 -4.63
CA ARG A 134 9.20 -18.25 -5.77
C ARG A 134 10.31 -17.30 -5.31
N TYR A 135 11.52 -17.52 -5.80
CA TYR A 135 12.64 -16.63 -5.57
C TYR A 135 12.50 -15.37 -6.43
N GLU A 136 12.64 -14.19 -5.83
CA GLU A 136 12.33 -12.91 -6.48
C GLU A 136 13.18 -12.61 -7.73
N TYR A 137 14.45 -13.03 -7.72
CA TYR A 137 15.39 -12.78 -8.81
C TYR A 137 15.41 -13.89 -9.88
N ASP A 138 14.88 -15.08 -9.58
CA ASP A 138 14.76 -16.20 -10.51
C ASP A 138 13.47 -16.97 -10.19
N TRP A 139 12.38 -16.60 -10.88
CA TRP A 139 11.04 -17.15 -10.65
C TRP A 139 10.92 -18.64 -10.98
N SER A 140 11.93 -19.23 -11.61
CA SER A 140 12.00 -20.67 -11.87
C SER A 140 12.38 -21.48 -10.62
N ARG A 141 12.98 -20.83 -9.61
CA ARG A 141 13.45 -21.44 -8.37
C ARG A 141 12.49 -21.18 -7.22
N CYS A 142 12.45 -22.13 -6.29
CA CYS A 142 11.69 -22.01 -5.05
C CYS A 142 12.64 -21.94 -3.85
N VAL A 143 12.28 -21.11 -2.88
CA VAL A 143 13.00 -20.91 -1.61
C VAL A 143 12.04 -21.09 -0.44
N PRO A 144 12.53 -21.44 0.77
CA PRO A 144 11.64 -21.64 1.92
C PRO A 144 10.80 -20.40 2.24
N ASP A 145 9.54 -20.62 2.58
CA ASP A 145 8.61 -19.58 3.01
C ASP A 145 8.41 -19.62 4.54
N CYS A 146 8.92 -18.59 5.23
CA CYS A 146 8.81 -18.46 6.68
C CYS A 146 7.60 -17.63 7.11
N GLY A 147 6.81 -17.07 6.17
CA GLY A 147 5.73 -16.14 6.49
C GLY A 147 6.27 -14.94 7.28
N GLU A 148 5.67 -14.60 8.41
CA GLU A 148 6.11 -13.44 9.22
C GLU A 148 7.23 -13.75 10.21
N ARG A 149 7.84 -14.95 10.12
CA ARG A 149 8.95 -15.37 10.98
C ARG A 149 10.30 -15.08 10.32
N CYS A 150 11.35 -14.98 11.13
CA CYS A 150 12.72 -14.73 10.68
C CYS A 150 12.89 -13.43 9.86
N ARG A 151 12.03 -12.42 10.06
CA ARG A 151 12.03 -11.17 9.27
C ARG A 151 13.38 -10.45 9.24
N GLU A 152 14.16 -10.59 10.33
CA GLU A 152 15.44 -9.93 10.50
C GLU A 152 16.50 -10.90 11.04
N ASN A 153 17.76 -10.61 10.71
CA ASN A 153 18.96 -11.21 11.31
C ASN A 153 19.04 -12.75 11.30
N GLY A 154 18.41 -13.38 10.31
CA GLY A 154 18.48 -14.84 10.12
C GLY A 154 18.11 -15.30 8.71
N PHE A 155 18.56 -16.52 8.39
CA PHE A 155 18.15 -17.25 7.20
C PHE A 155 16.86 -18.02 7.46
N CYS A 156 15.99 -18.06 6.45
CA CYS A 156 14.82 -18.93 6.43
C CYS A 156 15.19 -20.30 5.85
N LEU A 157 14.99 -21.36 6.63
CA LEU A 157 15.27 -22.75 6.27
C LEU A 157 13.99 -23.55 5.98
N PRO A 158 14.10 -24.71 5.29
CA PRO A 158 12.96 -25.59 5.02
C PRO A 158 12.16 -25.93 6.30
N GLY A 159 10.84 -25.95 6.17
CA GLY A 159 9.91 -26.12 7.30
C GLY A 159 9.60 -24.81 8.06
N GLY A 160 10.07 -23.67 7.56
CA GLY A 160 9.83 -22.36 8.18
C GLY A 160 10.63 -22.18 9.47
N ARG A 161 11.85 -22.73 9.52
CA ARG A 161 12.77 -22.63 10.66
C ARG A 161 13.72 -21.45 10.45
N CYS A 162 14.03 -20.72 11.52
CA CYS A 162 15.00 -19.63 11.47
C CYS A 162 16.40 -20.10 11.85
N GLN A 163 17.40 -19.73 11.06
CA GLN A 163 18.81 -19.83 11.44
C GLN A 163 19.37 -18.42 11.61
N CYS A 164 19.54 -17.97 12.84
CA CYS A 164 20.06 -16.65 13.12
C CYS A 164 21.52 -16.49 12.66
N PHE A 165 21.90 -15.26 12.31
CA PHE A 165 23.28 -14.90 12.03
C PHE A 165 24.15 -15.01 13.29
N SER A 166 25.47 -14.95 13.12
CA SER A 166 26.40 -14.90 14.25
C SER A 166 26.03 -13.76 15.19
N ASP A 167 26.11 -14.01 16.50
CA ASP A 167 25.76 -13.04 17.56
C ASP A 167 24.26 -12.73 17.69
N PHE A 168 23.39 -13.49 17.03
CA PHE A 168 21.92 -13.45 17.21
C PHE A 168 21.38 -14.79 17.71
N VAL A 169 20.29 -14.74 18.46
CA VAL A 169 19.62 -15.92 19.03
C VAL A 169 18.11 -15.84 18.84
N LEU A 170 17.46 -17.00 18.74
CA LEU A 170 16.01 -17.06 18.70
C LEU A 170 15.44 -16.71 20.08
N ASN A 171 14.57 -15.70 20.11
CA ASN A 171 13.73 -15.43 21.27
C ASN A 171 12.50 -16.38 21.27
N TYR A 172 11.66 -16.24 22.29
CA TYR A 172 10.40 -16.99 22.44
C TYR A 172 9.35 -16.68 21.34
N ARG A 173 9.57 -15.68 20.48
CA ARG A 173 8.73 -15.34 19.31
C ARG A 173 9.29 -15.87 17.99
N ASN A 174 10.34 -16.70 18.01
CA ASN A 174 11.07 -17.15 16.82
C ASN A 174 11.67 -15.99 15.98
N GLU A 175 12.06 -14.91 16.65
CA GLU A 175 12.77 -13.78 16.05
C GLU A 175 14.25 -13.83 16.47
N CYS A 176 15.15 -13.47 15.54
CA CYS A 176 16.58 -13.42 15.80
C CYS A 176 16.95 -12.09 16.48
N VAL A 177 17.09 -12.12 17.80
CA VAL A 177 17.45 -10.96 18.62
C VAL A 177 18.97 -10.89 18.83
N PRO A 178 19.54 -9.67 18.91
CA PRO A 178 20.98 -9.50 19.10
C PRO A 178 21.42 -9.96 20.50
N THR A 179 22.67 -10.39 20.58
CA THR A 179 23.36 -10.75 21.83
C THR A 179 24.66 -9.93 21.97
N CYS A 180 25.20 -9.86 23.18
CA CYS A 180 26.43 -9.10 23.42
C CYS A 180 27.59 -9.66 22.57
N PRO A 181 28.43 -8.80 21.97
CA PRO A 181 28.58 -7.36 22.24
C PRO A 181 27.64 -6.44 21.44
N LEU A 182 26.85 -6.96 20.49
CA LEU A 182 26.00 -6.14 19.61
C LEU A 182 24.87 -5.45 20.38
N GLY A 183 24.27 -6.15 21.34
CA GLY A 183 23.22 -5.61 22.19
C GLY A 183 22.55 -6.71 23.00
N CYS A 184 21.80 -6.32 24.02
CA CYS A 184 20.97 -7.24 24.79
C CYS A 184 19.60 -6.60 25.02
N PRO A 185 18.53 -7.12 24.40
CA PRO A 185 17.18 -6.59 24.63
C PRO A 185 16.85 -6.64 26.13
N HIS A 186 16.37 -5.52 26.70
CA HIS A 186 16.07 -5.39 28.13
C HIS A 186 17.25 -5.70 29.07
N GLY A 187 18.47 -5.38 28.62
CA GLY A 187 19.69 -5.59 29.41
C GLY A 187 20.85 -4.72 28.94
N GLN A 188 21.94 -4.78 29.70
CA GLN A 188 23.18 -4.09 29.41
C GLN A 188 24.30 -5.09 29.14
N CYS A 189 25.06 -4.84 28.07
CA CYS A 189 26.21 -5.65 27.71
C CYS A 189 27.46 -5.26 28.50
N TYR A 190 28.18 -6.27 28.98
CA TYR A 190 29.49 -6.11 29.60
C TYR A 190 30.60 -6.49 28.62
N LEU A 191 31.81 -5.96 28.87
CA LEU A 191 33.00 -6.23 28.04
C LEU A 191 33.37 -7.72 27.96
N ASN A 192 32.91 -8.53 28.92
CA ASN A 192 33.10 -9.98 28.94
C ASN A 192 32.06 -10.75 28.09
N GLY A 193 31.24 -10.05 27.30
CA GLY A 193 30.18 -10.66 26.47
C GLY A 193 28.96 -11.14 27.27
N THR A 194 28.89 -10.86 28.57
CA THR A 194 27.74 -11.22 29.41
C THR A 194 26.68 -10.13 29.37
N CYS A 195 25.42 -10.52 29.30
CA CYS A 195 24.31 -9.61 29.47
C CYS A 195 23.85 -9.53 30.94
N ARG A 196 23.66 -8.31 31.46
CA ARG A 196 22.97 -8.08 32.73
C ARG A 196 21.56 -7.57 32.44
N CYS A 197 20.57 -8.32 32.89
CA CYS A 197 19.18 -7.96 32.68
C CYS A 197 18.73 -6.80 33.57
N GLU A 198 17.79 -6.02 33.06
CA GLU A 198 17.11 -4.97 33.81
C GLU A 198 16.18 -5.57 34.88
N ARG A 199 15.66 -4.74 35.79
CA ARG A 199 14.76 -5.22 36.84
C ARG A 199 13.50 -5.85 36.23
N GLY A 200 13.13 -7.02 36.73
CA GLY A 200 12.00 -7.79 36.20
C GLY A 200 12.34 -8.65 34.98
N TYR A 201 13.60 -8.68 34.55
CA TYR A 201 14.10 -9.56 33.51
C TYR A 201 15.21 -10.47 34.04
N GLU A 202 15.31 -11.67 33.48
CA GLU A 202 16.33 -12.65 33.81
C GLU A 202 16.99 -13.21 32.57
N LEU A 203 18.17 -13.80 32.75
CA LEU A 203 18.86 -14.47 31.66
C LEU A 203 18.07 -15.72 31.26
N ASP A 204 17.85 -15.88 29.95
CA ASP A 204 17.33 -17.13 29.39
C ASP A 204 18.22 -18.33 29.78
N GLY A 205 17.71 -19.56 29.65
CA GLY A 205 18.47 -20.79 29.87
C GLY A 205 19.78 -20.86 29.07
N SER A 206 19.83 -20.21 27.90
CA SER A 206 21.05 -20.06 27.09
C SER A 206 22.03 -19.00 27.61
N LYS A 207 21.64 -18.18 28.59
CA LYS A 207 22.37 -17.05 29.18
C LYS A 207 22.85 -15.97 28.20
N ARG A 208 22.20 -15.87 27.03
CA ARG A 208 22.62 -14.98 25.93
C ARG A 208 21.72 -13.75 25.71
N PHE A 209 20.49 -13.77 26.22
CA PHE A 209 19.56 -12.66 26.16
C PHE A 209 18.69 -12.62 27.42
N CYS A 210 18.00 -11.50 27.63
CA CYS A 210 17.11 -11.32 28.77
C CYS A 210 15.65 -11.61 28.39
N GLN A 211 14.99 -12.43 29.21
CA GLN A 211 13.57 -12.71 29.15
C GLN A 211 12.85 -12.09 30.35
N PRO A 212 11.57 -11.71 30.23
CA PRO A 212 10.81 -11.14 31.35
C PRO A 212 10.51 -12.20 32.42
N GLN A 213 10.52 -11.78 33.68
CA GLN A 213 10.14 -12.59 34.83
C GLN A 213 8.64 -12.46 35.11
N CYS A 214 7.92 -13.58 35.12
CA CYS A 214 6.52 -13.62 35.55
C CYS A 214 6.43 -14.42 36.87
N ASN A 215 6.04 -13.73 37.96
CA ASN A 215 5.88 -14.35 39.28
C ASN A 215 4.55 -15.11 39.31
N THR A 216 4.66 -16.43 39.44
CA THR A 216 3.71 -17.49 39.02
C THR A 216 3.77 -17.74 37.52
N THR A 217 4.16 -18.96 37.15
CA THR A 217 4.31 -19.40 35.76
C THR A 217 3.04 -19.07 34.97
N CYS A 218 3.17 -18.32 33.88
CA CYS A 218 2.06 -18.05 32.97
C CYS A 218 1.31 -19.35 32.63
N GLY A 219 -0.01 -19.25 32.46
CA GLY A 219 -0.87 -20.41 32.24
C GLY A 219 -0.60 -21.13 30.92
N HIS A 220 -1.39 -22.18 30.65
CA HIS A 220 -1.29 -22.91 29.39
C HIS A 220 -1.56 -21.99 28.19
N ASN A 221 -0.71 -22.06 27.15
CA ASN A 221 -0.70 -21.17 25.98
C ASN A 221 -0.51 -19.68 26.28
N GLU A 222 0.17 -19.34 27.37
CA GLU A 222 0.55 -17.96 27.69
C GLU A 222 2.07 -17.76 27.62
N VAL A 223 2.47 -16.56 27.19
CA VAL A 223 3.86 -16.11 27.16
C VAL A 223 4.02 -14.85 28.01
N CYS A 224 5.15 -14.77 28.71
CA CYS A 224 5.54 -13.57 29.45
C CYS A 224 6.12 -12.58 28.43
N LEU A 225 5.44 -11.46 28.19
CA LEU A 225 5.97 -10.39 27.33
C LEU A 225 6.66 -9.29 28.11
N GLU A 226 6.15 -9.01 29.30
CA GLU A 226 6.65 -7.96 30.19
C GLU A 226 6.68 -8.53 31.61
N PRO A 227 7.53 -7.99 32.50
CA PRO A 227 7.63 -8.47 33.87
C PRO A 227 6.26 -8.48 34.56
N GLY A 228 5.85 -9.64 35.08
CA GLY A 228 4.56 -9.82 35.75
C GLY A 228 3.32 -9.80 34.85
N LYS A 229 3.46 -9.79 33.51
CA LYS A 229 2.34 -9.73 32.57
C LYS A 229 2.36 -10.89 31.58
N CYS A 230 1.42 -11.81 31.77
CA CYS A 230 1.18 -12.95 30.88
C CYS A 230 0.12 -12.59 29.83
N VAL A 231 0.45 -12.82 28.56
CA VAL A 231 -0.49 -12.71 27.44
C VAL A 231 -0.59 -14.06 26.74
N CYS A 232 -1.61 -14.26 25.92
CA CYS A 232 -1.69 -15.46 25.11
C CYS A 232 -0.52 -15.55 24.11
N ALA A 233 -0.01 -16.76 23.92
CA ALA A 233 0.97 -17.09 22.91
C ALA A 233 0.45 -16.72 21.51
N GLU A 234 1.35 -16.57 20.55
CA GLU A 234 0.98 -16.24 19.17
C GLU A 234 -0.04 -17.25 18.64
N GLY A 235 -1.14 -16.74 18.09
CA GLY A 235 -2.24 -17.58 17.61
C GLY A 235 -3.18 -18.10 18.70
N TYR A 236 -3.13 -17.55 19.92
CA TYR A 236 -4.10 -17.82 20.99
C TYR A 236 -4.71 -16.50 21.50
N ALA A 237 -5.93 -16.54 22.03
CA ALA A 237 -6.60 -15.41 22.66
C ALA A 237 -7.47 -15.82 23.85
N ARG A 238 -7.76 -14.87 24.75
CA ARG A 238 -8.73 -15.07 25.83
C ARG A 238 -10.15 -14.91 25.26
N GLY A 239 -11.07 -15.80 25.64
CA GLY A 239 -12.45 -15.79 25.16
C GLY A 239 -13.23 -14.52 25.54
N LEU A 240 -14.21 -14.13 24.72
CA LEU A 240 -14.97 -12.86 24.81
C LEU A 240 -16.11 -12.84 25.86
N ARG A 241 -16.45 -13.94 26.53
CA ARG A 241 -17.56 -14.00 27.50
C ARG A 241 -17.24 -14.87 28.71
N GLU A 242 -17.29 -14.31 29.93
CA GLU A 242 -17.38 -14.97 31.25
C GLU A 242 -16.54 -16.25 31.50
N SER A 243 -15.52 -16.48 30.67
CA SER A 243 -14.74 -17.71 30.61
C SER A 243 -13.26 -17.43 30.86
N ASN A 244 -12.98 -16.54 31.82
CA ASN A 244 -11.64 -16.47 32.42
C ASN A 244 -11.20 -17.83 33.02
N ALA A 245 -12.13 -18.79 33.17
CA ALA A 245 -11.86 -20.16 33.57
C ALA A 245 -11.22 -21.06 32.48
N LEU A 246 -11.33 -20.72 31.18
CA LEU A 246 -10.83 -21.57 30.07
C LEU A 246 -9.43 -21.18 29.55
N GLY A 247 -8.81 -20.13 30.08
CA GLY A 247 -7.46 -19.71 29.69
C GLY A 247 -7.35 -19.22 28.23
N CYS A 248 -6.15 -19.31 27.65
CA CYS A 248 -5.87 -18.92 26.27
C CYS A 248 -6.28 -20.01 25.28
N GLN A 249 -7.30 -19.71 24.46
CA GLN A 249 -7.85 -20.59 23.43
C GLN A 249 -7.18 -20.36 22.08
N PRO A 250 -7.01 -21.40 21.25
CA PRO A 250 -6.41 -21.25 19.93
C PRO A 250 -7.30 -20.39 19.03
N MET A 251 -6.65 -19.51 18.28
CA MET A 251 -7.25 -18.63 17.28
C MET A 251 -7.07 -19.24 15.89
N CYS A 252 -8.16 -19.31 15.15
CA CYS A 252 -8.15 -19.70 13.76
C CYS A 252 -8.64 -18.51 12.94
N ILE A 253 -7.78 -17.99 12.06
CA ILE A 253 -8.13 -16.93 11.11
C ILE A 253 -7.79 -17.42 9.70
N PRO A 254 -8.78 -17.59 8.81
CA PRO A 254 -10.21 -17.42 9.04
C PRO A 254 -10.77 -18.43 10.06
N ASP A 255 -11.95 -18.11 10.62
CA ASP A 255 -12.66 -18.98 11.55
C ASP A 255 -12.93 -20.36 10.93
N CYS A 256 -13.04 -21.39 11.78
CA CYS A 256 -13.18 -22.76 11.34
C CYS A 256 -14.50 -23.07 10.63
N GLY A 257 -15.53 -22.24 10.79
CA GLY A 257 -16.84 -22.43 10.19
C GLY A 257 -17.53 -23.67 10.77
N TYR A 258 -17.67 -24.74 9.99
CA TYR A 258 -18.25 -26.01 10.43
C TYR A 258 -17.23 -26.92 11.11
N GLY A 259 -16.50 -26.37 12.07
CA GLY A 259 -15.50 -27.07 12.85
C GLY A 259 -15.10 -26.27 14.08
N HIS A 260 -14.20 -26.83 14.87
CA HIS A 260 -13.64 -26.18 16.05
C HIS A 260 -12.12 -26.03 15.92
N CYS A 261 -11.56 -24.97 16.51
CA CYS A 261 -10.12 -24.71 16.47
C CYS A 261 -9.42 -25.56 17.53
N VAL A 262 -8.53 -26.46 17.11
CA VAL A 262 -7.80 -27.38 18.02
C VAL A 262 -6.38 -26.89 18.31
N ALA A 263 -5.80 -26.09 17.41
CA ALA A 263 -4.53 -25.40 17.57
C ALA A 263 -4.54 -24.14 16.66
N PRO A 264 -3.61 -23.19 16.82
CA PRO A 264 -3.57 -21.97 16.02
C PRO A 264 -3.66 -22.27 14.52
N ASN A 265 -4.66 -21.69 13.84
CA ASN A 265 -4.97 -21.92 12.43
C ASN A 265 -5.17 -23.39 12.02
N GLN A 266 -5.44 -24.28 12.97
CA GLN A 266 -5.71 -25.70 12.76
C GLN A 266 -7.12 -26.05 13.25
N CYS A 267 -8.02 -26.23 12.29
CA CYS A 267 -9.39 -26.64 12.58
C CYS A 267 -9.57 -28.16 12.62
N GLU A 268 -10.55 -28.65 13.35
CA GLU A 268 -11.08 -29.99 13.23
C GLU A 268 -12.53 -29.89 12.78
N CYS A 269 -12.86 -30.55 11.66
CA CYS A 269 -14.18 -30.41 11.04
C CYS A 269 -15.20 -31.32 11.70
N PHE A 270 -16.43 -30.84 11.79
CA PHE A 270 -17.53 -31.69 12.24
C PHE A 270 -17.79 -32.84 11.23
N PRO A 271 -18.37 -33.97 11.66
CA PRO A 271 -18.72 -35.07 10.77
C PRO A 271 -19.56 -34.59 9.57
N GLY A 272 -19.17 -35.00 8.36
CA GLY A 272 -19.80 -34.57 7.10
C GLY A 272 -19.21 -33.31 6.47
N TYR A 273 -18.29 -32.64 7.16
CA TYR A 273 -17.55 -31.48 6.65
C TYR A 273 -16.07 -31.82 6.45
N GLN A 274 -15.43 -31.17 5.50
CA GLN A 274 -14.03 -31.42 5.17
C GLN A 274 -13.28 -30.11 4.90
N LYS A 275 -11.97 -30.13 5.15
CA LYS A 275 -11.09 -29.03 4.74
C LYS A 275 -10.80 -29.15 3.25
N ARG A 276 -10.90 -28.05 2.52
CA ARG A 276 -10.39 -27.98 1.15
C ARG A 276 -8.86 -27.98 1.13
N MET A 277 -8.26 -28.48 0.04
CA MET A 277 -6.84 -28.27 -0.22
C MET A 277 -6.51 -26.78 -0.12
N ASN A 278 -5.49 -26.44 0.69
CA ASN A 278 -5.03 -25.07 0.95
C ASN A 278 -5.96 -24.16 1.77
N ARG A 279 -7.02 -24.68 2.39
CA ARG A 279 -7.85 -23.92 3.36
C ARG A 279 -7.72 -24.49 4.77
N SER A 280 -7.78 -23.61 5.76
CA SER A 280 -7.82 -23.96 7.18
C SER A 280 -9.25 -24.25 7.66
N SER A 281 -10.25 -23.56 7.11
CA SER A 281 -11.67 -23.68 7.49
C SER A 281 -12.35 -24.93 6.92
N CYS A 282 -13.38 -25.37 7.63
CA CYS A 282 -14.20 -26.52 7.29
C CYS A 282 -15.41 -26.10 6.47
N GLU A 283 -15.63 -26.78 5.34
CA GLU A 283 -16.74 -26.52 4.44
C GLU A 283 -17.47 -27.82 4.09
N ILE A 284 -18.71 -27.70 3.62
CA ILE A 284 -19.40 -28.82 3.00
C ILE A 284 -18.63 -29.24 1.75
N ASN A 285 -18.74 -30.50 1.35
CA ASN A 285 -18.11 -30.95 0.11
C ASN A 285 -18.67 -30.16 -1.09
N CYS A 286 -17.99 -29.14 -1.60
CA CYS A 286 -18.54 -28.37 -2.72
C CYS A 286 -18.39 -29.15 -4.03
N TYR A 287 -19.47 -29.29 -4.80
CA TYR A 287 -19.37 -29.79 -6.17
C TYR A 287 -18.71 -28.75 -7.11
N MET A 288 -18.84 -27.46 -6.78
CA MET A 288 -18.35 -26.33 -7.56
C MET A 288 -16.94 -25.89 -7.16
N ARG A 289 -16.15 -25.34 -8.09
CA ARG A 289 -14.80 -24.81 -7.84
C ARG A 289 -14.83 -23.43 -7.16
N CYS A 290 -15.40 -23.35 -5.95
CA CYS A 290 -15.55 -22.10 -5.17
C CYS A 290 -14.23 -21.55 -4.57
N GLU A 291 -13.25 -21.20 -5.41
CA GLU A 291 -12.04 -20.50 -4.95
C GLU A 291 -12.40 -19.05 -4.56
N ASN A 292 -11.73 -18.48 -3.56
CA ASN A 292 -12.02 -17.13 -3.00
C ASN A 292 -13.48 -16.87 -2.55
N GLY A 293 -14.27 -17.92 -2.32
CA GLY A 293 -15.62 -17.85 -1.73
C GLY A 293 -15.86 -18.95 -0.71
N PHE A 294 -17.01 -18.97 -0.05
CA PHE A 294 -17.47 -20.06 0.80
C PHE A 294 -18.72 -20.71 0.19
N CYS A 295 -18.83 -22.03 0.31
CA CYS A 295 -20.01 -22.73 -0.19
C CYS A 295 -21.13 -22.62 0.84
N ALA A 296 -22.22 -21.95 0.47
CA ALA A 296 -23.42 -21.93 1.30
C ALA A 296 -24.15 -23.29 1.27
N ASN A 297 -24.05 -24.02 0.16
CA ASN A 297 -24.53 -25.39 -0.02
C ASN A 297 -23.70 -26.09 -1.12
N GLN A 298 -24.11 -27.30 -1.51
CA GLN A 298 -23.42 -28.13 -2.52
C GLN A 298 -23.18 -27.43 -3.89
N THR A 299 -24.06 -26.49 -4.28
CA THR A 299 -24.12 -25.87 -5.61
C THR A 299 -23.93 -24.35 -5.61
N THR A 300 -23.98 -23.71 -4.44
CA THR A 300 -23.99 -22.25 -4.30
C THR A 300 -22.70 -21.77 -3.64
N CYS A 301 -21.92 -20.99 -4.40
CA CYS A 301 -20.70 -20.35 -3.94
C CYS A 301 -20.97 -18.88 -3.62
N VAL A 302 -20.70 -18.46 -2.40
CA VAL A 302 -20.79 -17.07 -1.96
C VAL A 302 -19.38 -16.48 -1.95
N CYS A 303 -19.16 -15.47 -2.78
CA CYS A 303 -17.84 -14.88 -2.96
C CYS A 303 -17.45 -13.95 -1.81
N GLN A 304 -16.15 -13.89 -1.50
CA GLN A 304 -15.61 -12.92 -0.55
C GLN A 304 -15.70 -11.50 -1.12
N ASN A 305 -15.61 -10.50 -0.23
CA ASN A 305 -15.63 -9.09 -0.64
C ASN A 305 -14.55 -8.80 -1.69
N GLY A 306 -14.94 -8.10 -2.75
CA GLY A 306 -14.08 -7.83 -3.90
C GLY A 306 -13.94 -8.99 -4.89
N TYR A 307 -14.73 -10.05 -4.76
CA TYR A 307 -14.82 -11.14 -5.73
C TYR A 307 -16.26 -11.32 -6.20
N ARG A 308 -16.41 -11.76 -7.45
CA ARG A 308 -17.71 -12.04 -8.09
C ARG A 308 -17.75 -13.45 -8.65
N TYR A 309 -18.94 -14.04 -8.63
CA TYR A 309 -19.14 -15.38 -9.15
C TYR A 309 -19.08 -15.38 -10.68
N ASP A 310 -18.29 -16.30 -11.24
CA ASP A 310 -18.15 -16.48 -12.68
C ASP A 310 -18.70 -17.85 -13.11
N HIS A 311 -19.64 -17.84 -14.04
CA HIS A 311 -20.33 -19.05 -14.49
C HIS A 311 -19.44 -20.00 -15.30
N ASN A 312 -18.45 -19.48 -16.03
CA ASN A 312 -17.57 -20.28 -16.88
C ASN A 312 -16.57 -21.09 -16.04
N THR A 313 -15.97 -20.44 -15.05
CA THR A 313 -15.01 -21.06 -14.13
C THR A 313 -15.68 -21.74 -12.94
N THR A 314 -16.97 -21.48 -12.70
CA THR A 314 -17.74 -21.96 -11.52
C THR A 314 -17.07 -21.54 -10.19
N SER A 315 -16.41 -20.39 -10.20
CA SER A 315 -15.51 -19.91 -9.14
C SER A 315 -15.71 -18.41 -8.88
N CYS A 316 -15.12 -17.88 -7.80
CA CYS A 316 -15.11 -16.45 -7.54
C CYS A 316 -13.84 -15.81 -8.12
N LEU A 317 -14.03 -15.02 -9.18
CA LEU A 317 -12.97 -14.22 -9.79
C LEU A 317 -12.90 -12.84 -9.13
N PRO A 318 -11.72 -12.22 -9.07
CA PRO A 318 -11.58 -10.88 -8.49
C PRO A 318 -12.43 -9.88 -9.28
N ASP A 319 -13.05 -8.97 -8.55
CA ASP A 319 -13.87 -7.90 -9.08
C ASP A 319 -13.15 -6.56 -8.91
N CYS A 320 -12.96 -5.87 -10.03
CA CYS A 320 -12.32 -4.56 -10.10
C CYS A 320 -13.32 -3.46 -10.48
N GLY A 321 -14.62 -3.78 -10.59
CA GLY A 321 -15.61 -2.85 -11.10
C GLY A 321 -15.40 -2.47 -12.58
N ASP A 322 -15.95 -1.33 -12.99
CA ASP A 322 -15.90 -0.84 -14.38
C ASP A 322 -14.54 -0.30 -14.81
N ASP A 323 -13.64 -0.04 -13.86
CA ASP A 323 -12.37 0.63 -14.10
C ASP A 323 -11.33 -0.29 -14.80
N CYS A 324 -11.58 -1.60 -14.86
CA CYS A 324 -10.67 -2.59 -15.44
C CYS A 324 -10.94 -2.98 -16.91
N ARG A 325 -11.65 -2.15 -17.68
CA ARG A 325 -12.15 -2.51 -19.03
C ARG A 325 -11.06 -2.91 -20.04
N ASN A 326 -9.86 -2.35 -19.92
CA ASN A 326 -8.72 -2.60 -20.83
C ASN A 326 -7.58 -3.36 -20.13
N GLY A 327 -7.95 -4.26 -19.23
CA GLY A 327 -7.01 -5.15 -18.57
C GLY A 327 -7.70 -6.38 -18.00
N VAL A 328 -6.93 -7.16 -17.27
CA VAL A 328 -7.39 -8.31 -16.50
C VAL A 328 -7.35 -7.96 -15.02
N CYS A 329 -8.48 -8.14 -14.34
CA CYS A 329 -8.52 -8.03 -12.88
C CYS A 329 -7.74 -9.20 -12.27
N VAL A 330 -6.61 -8.93 -11.61
CA VAL A 330 -5.74 -9.96 -11.02
C VAL A 330 -5.94 -10.13 -9.52
N SER A 331 -6.41 -9.07 -8.85
CA SER A 331 -6.89 -9.07 -7.48
C SER A 331 -7.89 -7.91 -7.30
N PRO A 332 -8.70 -7.87 -6.23
CA PRO A 332 -9.65 -6.78 -6.02
C PRO A 332 -8.95 -5.40 -6.12
N GLY A 333 -9.47 -4.51 -6.96
CA GLY A 333 -8.89 -3.17 -7.23
C GLY A 333 -7.54 -3.16 -7.97
N ASN A 334 -7.07 -4.30 -8.47
CA ASN A 334 -5.77 -4.41 -9.12
C ASN A 334 -5.88 -5.01 -10.52
N CYS A 335 -5.58 -4.18 -11.53
CA CYS A 335 -5.66 -4.53 -12.94
C CYS A 335 -4.29 -4.69 -13.56
N ARG A 336 -4.10 -5.79 -14.31
CA ARG A 336 -3.01 -5.94 -15.27
C ARG A 336 -3.49 -5.48 -16.63
N CYS A 337 -2.96 -4.37 -17.11
CA CYS A 337 -3.39 -3.79 -18.39
C CYS A 337 -2.99 -4.64 -19.60
N PHE A 338 -3.79 -4.57 -20.66
CA PHE A 338 -3.48 -5.18 -21.96
C PHE A 338 -2.31 -4.46 -22.65
N ASN A 339 -1.77 -5.08 -23.70
CA ASN A 339 -0.69 -4.49 -24.49
C ASN A 339 -1.09 -3.11 -25.04
N GLY A 340 -0.20 -2.13 -24.91
CA GLY A 340 -0.47 -0.75 -25.33
C GLY A 340 -1.33 0.06 -24.35
N TYR A 341 -1.64 -0.49 -23.16
CA TYR A 341 -2.28 0.24 -22.07
C TYR A 341 -1.35 0.32 -20.86
N VAL A 342 -1.44 1.42 -20.12
CA VAL A 342 -0.66 1.70 -18.91
C VAL A 342 -1.60 1.91 -17.73
N ARG A 343 -1.19 1.41 -16.57
CA ARG A 343 -1.98 1.57 -15.35
C ARG A 343 -1.95 3.03 -14.88
N ASN A 344 -3.12 3.64 -14.81
CA ASN A 344 -3.35 4.94 -14.20
C ASN A 344 -4.35 4.77 -13.05
N ARG A 345 -3.84 4.73 -11.81
CA ARG A 345 -4.60 4.38 -10.60
C ARG A 345 -5.26 3.00 -10.72
N GLU A 346 -6.59 2.96 -10.82
CA GLU A 346 -7.41 1.75 -10.94
C GLU A 346 -7.79 1.45 -12.39
N ARG A 347 -7.44 2.34 -13.34
CA ARG A 347 -7.76 2.22 -14.77
C ARG A 347 -6.56 1.84 -15.63
N CYS A 348 -6.88 1.28 -16.80
CA CYS A 348 -5.92 1.05 -17.86
C CYS A 348 -6.14 2.06 -18.98
N ASP A 349 -5.30 3.10 -18.99
CA ASP A 349 -5.33 4.15 -20.01
C ASP A 349 -4.51 3.73 -21.23
N ALA A 350 -4.99 4.08 -22.42
CA ALA A 350 -4.31 3.77 -23.66
C ALA A 350 -3.04 4.61 -23.84
N VAL A 351 -2.02 4.01 -24.45
CA VAL A 351 -0.75 4.67 -24.80
C VAL A 351 -0.75 5.01 -26.28
N CYS A 352 -0.37 6.24 -26.62
CA CYS A 352 -0.02 6.62 -27.98
C CYS A 352 1.43 7.10 -28.01
N ASP A 353 2.28 6.41 -28.77
CA ASP A 353 3.74 6.60 -28.75
C ASP A 353 4.16 8.02 -29.13
N ARG A 354 3.35 8.70 -29.94
CA ARG A 354 3.60 10.08 -30.42
C ARG A 354 2.70 11.12 -29.75
N GLY A 355 1.81 10.69 -28.86
CA GLY A 355 0.74 11.51 -28.31
C GLY A 355 -0.31 11.94 -29.33
N CYS A 356 -1.41 12.51 -28.85
CA CYS A 356 -2.56 12.92 -29.67
C CYS A 356 -2.67 14.44 -29.89
N GLY A 357 -1.69 15.21 -29.40
CA GLY A 357 -1.79 16.67 -29.31
C GLY A 357 -2.68 17.13 -28.15
N PHE A 358 -2.79 18.45 -27.96
CA PHE A 358 -3.55 19.05 -26.84
C PHE A 358 -5.07 18.83 -26.95
N TYR A 359 -5.57 18.65 -28.17
CA TYR A 359 -7.00 18.54 -28.50
C TYR A 359 -7.47 17.09 -28.70
N GLY A 360 -6.64 16.13 -28.30
CA GLY A 360 -6.90 14.71 -28.48
C GLY A 360 -6.54 13.90 -27.24
N ARG A 361 -7.25 12.80 -27.04
CA ARG A 361 -6.97 11.80 -25.99
C ARG A 361 -6.70 10.44 -26.63
N CYS A 362 -5.84 9.64 -26.02
CA CYS A 362 -5.70 8.23 -26.39
C CYS A 362 -6.93 7.44 -25.95
N ILE A 363 -7.67 6.91 -26.92
CA ILE A 363 -8.87 6.10 -26.69
C ILE A 363 -8.60 4.60 -26.87
N ALA A 364 -7.54 4.26 -27.62
CA ALA A 364 -6.98 2.91 -27.76
C ALA A 364 -5.48 3.03 -28.13
N PRO A 365 -4.69 1.95 -28.08
CA PRO A 365 -3.25 2.00 -28.34
C PRO A 365 -2.96 2.60 -29.72
N ASN A 366 -2.21 3.69 -29.76
CA ASN A 366 -1.91 4.45 -30.98
C ASN A 366 -3.15 4.95 -31.78
N VAL A 367 -4.31 5.06 -31.12
CA VAL A 367 -5.54 5.63 -31.68
C VAL A 367 -5.96 6.85 -30.87
N CYS A 368 -5.92 8.00 -31.53
CA CYS A 368 -6.34 9.27 -30.96
C CYS A 368 -7.84 9.47 -31.17
N GLY A 369 -8.53 9.93 -30.13
CA GLY A 369 -9.86 10.50 -30.21
C GLY A 369 -9.74 12.02 -30.26
N CYS A 370 -10.07 12.61 -31.41
CA CYS A 370 -10.07 14.05 -31.61
C CYS A 370 -11.44 14.63 -31.24
N ALA A 371 -11.44 15.58 -30.31
CA ALA A 371 -12.67 16.15 -29.76
C ALA A 371 -13.27 17.16 -30.73
N ILE A 372 -14.35 16.76 -31.41
CA ILE A 372 -15.12 17.65 -32.30
C ILE A 372 -16.19 18.43 -31.51
N VAL A 373 -16.64 17.89 -30.37
CA VAL A 373 -17.61 18.49 -29.45
C VAL A 373 -17.28 18.09 -28.00
N ALA A 374 -17.56 18.94 -27.01
CA ALA A 374 -17.50 18.54 -25.60
C ALA A 374 -18.67 17.58 -25.28
N GLY A 375 -18.39 16.30 -25.04
CA GLY A 375 -19.40 15.26 -24.79
C GLY A 375 -18.80 13.99 -24.18
N ALA A 376 -19.63 12.97 -23.94
CA ALA A 376 -19.21 11.67 -23.37
C ALA A 376 -18.17 10.97 -24.27
N GLU A 377 -17.46 9.97 -23.71
CA GLU A 377 -16.26 9.33 -24.28
C GLU A 377 -16.41 8.68 -25.69
N GLU A 378 -17.59 8.73 -26.29
CA GLU A 378 -17.93 8.12 -27.59
C GLU A 378 -18.08 9.13 -28.74
N SER A 379 -17.90 10.42 -28.47
CA SER A 379 -18.11 11.50 -29.45
C SER A 379 -16.85 11.97 -30.20
N TYR A 380 -15.77 11.18 -30.14
CA TYR A 380 -14.49 11.53 -30.75
C TYR A 380 -14.36 11.03 -32.18
N GLN A 381 -13.82 11.86 -33.06
CA GLN A 381 -13.30 11.38 -34.33
C GLN A 381 -12.06 10.52 -34.08
N ARG A 382 -12.12 9.26 -34.52
CA ARG A 382 -11.00 8.34 -34.45
C ARG A 382 -9.89 8.75 -35.42
N CYS A 383 -8.66 8.70 -34.94
CA CYS A 383 -7.45 9.07 -35.66
C CYS A 383 -6.32 8.08 -35.30
N GLU A 384 -6.33 6.94 -35.96
CA GLU A 384 -5.28 5.91 -35.82
C GLU A 384 -3.99 6.36 -36.54
N ASN A 385 -2.86 6.29 -35.84
CA ASN A 385 -1.54 6.72 -36.32
C ASN A 385 -1.44 8.21 -36.76
N GLY A 386 -2.30 9.08 -36.23
CA GLY A 386 -2.29 10.53 -36.46
C GLY A 386 -2.33 11.34 -35.17
N TYR A 387 -2.55 12.66 -35.30
CA TYR A 387 -2.69 13.59 -34.17
C TYR A 387 -3.85 14.55 -34.40
N CYS A 388 -4.37 15.15 -33.33
CA CYS A 388 -5.52 16.04 -33.40
C CYS A 388 -5.08 17.50 -33.52
N ASN A 389 -5.72 18.25 -34.42
CA ASN A 389 -5.50 19.70 -34.56
C ASN A 389 -6.42 20.51 -33.62
N ALA A 390 -6.29 21.84 -33.62
CA ALA A 390 -7.08 22.75 -32.79
C ALA A 390 -8.59 22.73 -33.07
N GLU A 391 -9.01 22.26 -34.24
CA GLU A 391 -10.42 22.12 -34.64
C GLU A 391 -10.99 20.74 -34.26
N GLY A 392 -10.20 19.87 -33.64
CA GLY A 392 -10.63 18.50 -33.32
C GLY A 392 -10.59 17.55 -34.52
N HIS A 393 -9.87 17.89 -35.58
CA HIS A 393 -9.69 17.05 -36.76
C HIS A 393 -8.42 16.21 -36.73
N CYS A 394 -8.53 15.00 -37.27
CA CYS A 394 -7.40 14.11 -37.47
C CYS A 394 -6.43 14.62 -38.54
N ARG A 395 -5.16 14.82 -38.19
CA ARG A 395 -4.05 15.12 -39.10
C ARG A 395 -3.05 13.98 -39.16
N CYS A 396 -2.58 13.70 -40.36
CA CYS A 396 -1.57 12.69 -40.63
C CYS A 396 -0.17 13.28 -40.70
N LEU A 397 0.83 12.43 -40.48
CA LEU A 397 2.24 12.76 -40.69
C LEU A 397 2.55 12.94 -42.18
N GLU A 398 3.65 13.62 -42.49
CA GLU A 398 4.12 13.81 -43.87
C GLU A 398 4.25 12.47 -44.61
N GLY A 399 3.80 12.45 -45.87
CA GLY A 399 3.77 11.24 -46.70
C GLY A 399 2.62 10.26 -46.41
N LYS A 400 1.72 10.58 -45.48
CA LYS A 400 0.51 9.81 -45.21
C LYS A 400 -0.75 10.61 -45.51
N THR A 401 -1.80 9.93 -45.94
CA THR A 401 -3.13 10.48 -46.18
C THR A 401 -4.14 9.90 -45.21
N ARG A 402 -5.16 10.69 -44.88
CA ARG A 402 -6.26 10.24 -44.03
C ARG A 402 -7.22 9.40 -44.85
N PHE A 403 -7.54 8.22 -44.35
CA PHE A 403 -8.55 7.32 -44.88
C PHE A 403 -9.52 6.95 -43.76
N ILE A 404 -10.71 7.57 -43.76
CA ILE A 404 -11.77 7.41 -42.75
C ILE A 404 -11.26 7.76 -41.34
N ASP A 405 -10.89 6.77 -40.54
CA ASP A 405 -10.52 6.88 -39.13
C ASP A 405 -9.00 6.77 -38.88
N LYS A 406 -8.19 6.73 -39.94
CA LYS A 406 -6.74 6.45 -39.83
C LYS A 406 -5.85 7.14 -40.84
N CYS A 407 -4.56 7.18 -40.52
CA CYS A 407 -3.50 7.72 -41.36
C CYS A 407 -2.65 6.62 -41.99
N MET A 408 -2.68 6.50 -43.32
CA MET A 408 -2.01 5.45 -44.10
C MET A 408 -1.16 6.05 -45.23
N SER A 409 -0.19 5.30 -45.76
CA SER A 409 0.49 5.74 -46.99
C SER A 409 -0.46 5.62 -48.19
N PRO A 410 -0.42 6.56 -49.16
CA PRO A 410 -1.31 6.55 -50.32
C PRO A 410 -1.37 5.20 -51.05
N ASP A 411 -0.23 4.54 -51.20
CA ASP A 411 -0.08 3.28 -51.93
C ASP A 411 -0.80 2.09 -51.26
N THR A 412 -1.12 2.21 -49.97
CA THR A 412 -1.71 1.11 -49.18
C THR A 412 -3.23 1.21 -49.03
N VAL A 413 -3.83 2.34 -49.40
CA VAL A 413 -5.26 2.62 -49.17
C VAL A 413 -6.15 1.66 -49.97
N THR A 414 -5.86 1.49 -51.26
CA THR A 414 -6.65 0.63 -52.16
C THR A 414 -6.57 -0.84 -51.75
N THR A 415 -5.37 -1.31 -51.40
CA THR A 415 -5.15 -2.66 -50.88
C THR A 415 -5.86 -2.90 -49.55
N TYR A 416 -5.86 -1.93 -48.64
CA TYR A 416 -6.59 -2.06 -47.39
C TYR A 416 -8.10 -2.13 -47.61
N ALA A 417 -8.63 -1.28 -48.50
CA ALA A 417 -10.04 -1.23 -48.83
C ALA A 417 -10.56 -2.54 -49.45
N SER A 418 -9.75 -3.20 -50.28
CA SER A 418 -10.11 -4.48 -50.90
C SER A 418 -10.00 -5.67 -49.96
N ILE A 419 -9.00 -5.69 -49.06
CA ILE A 419 -8.78 -6.82 -48.14
C ILE A 419 -9.81 -6.83 -46.99
N ASN A 420 -10.29 -5.67 -46.53
CA ASN A 420 -11.15 -5.57 -45.34
C ASN A 420 -12.44 -4.76 -45.58
N PRO A 421 -13.31 -5.14 -46.54
CA PRO A 421 -14.49 -4.35 -46.92
C PRO A 421 -15.48 -4.18 -45.76
N LEU A 422 -15.65 -5.20 -44.91
CA LEU A 422 -16.53 -5.15 -43.74
C LEU A 422 -16.08 -4.08 -42.72
N ARG A 423 -14.77 -4.03 -42.43
CA ARG A 423 -14.22 -3.06 -41.47
C ARG A 423 -14.28 -1.64 -42.04
N VAL A 424 -14.02 -1.48 -43.33
CA VAL A 424 -14.13 -0.18 -44.02
C VAL A 424 -15.55 0.34 -43.96
N ASN A 425 -16.55 -0.49 -44.29
CA ASN A 425 -17.96 -0.10 -44.22
C ASN A 425 -18.37 0.28 -42.79
N ALA A 426 -17.92 -0.47 -41.78
CA ALA A 426 -18.19 -0.16 -40.38
C ALA A 426 -17.56 1.18 -39.95
N SER A 427 -16.28 1.42 -40.25
CA SER A 427 -15.60 2.68 -39.95
C SER A 427 -16.24 3.86 -40.69
N LEU A 428 -16.65 3.66 -41.95
CA LEU A 428 -17.33 4.69 -42.75
C LEU A 428 -18.69 5.07 -42.17
N MET A 429 -19.50 4.08 -41.79
CA MET A 429 -20.81 4.31 -41.15
C MET A 429 -20.66 5.03 -39.81
N HIS A 430 -19.65 4.66 -39.01
CA HIS A 430 -19.38 5.31 -37.74
C HIS A 430 -18.99 6.80 -37.92
N GLU A 431 -18.07 7.10 -38.85
CA GLU A 431 -17.70 8.48 -39.19
C GLU A 431 -18.88 9.28 -39.73
N PHE A 432 -19.70 8.68 -40.59
CA PHE A 432 -20.92 9.32 -41.10
C PHE A 432 -21.89 9.68 -39.97
N GLN A 433 -22.18 8.74 -39.07
CA GLN A 433 -23.07 8.97 -37.94
C GLN A 433 -22.54 10.07 -37.02
N LEU A 434 -21.23 10.10 -36.77
CA LEU A 434 -20.59 11.07 -35.89
C LEU A 434 -20.58 12.50 -36.46
N LEU A 435 -20.25 12.65 -37.74
CA LEU A 435 -20.09 13.96 -38.37
C LEU A 435 -21.39 14.52 -38.94
N LEU A 436 -22.22 13.64 -39.52
CA LEU A 436 -23.39 14.01 -40.31
C LEU A 436 -24.69 13.47 -39.73
N GLY A 437 -24.66 12.32 -39.05
CA GLY A 437 -25.86 11.63 -38.56
C GLY A 437 -26.79 12.51 -37.73
N ARG A 438 -26.24 13.40 -36.88
CA ARG A 438 -27.04 14.35 -36.07
C ARG A 438 -27.91 15.29 -36.91
N HIS A 439 -27.55 15.56 -38.17
CA HIS A 439 -28.28 16.43 -39.07
C HIS A 439 -29.39 15.71 -39.85
N PHE A 440 -29.40 14.37 -39.81
CA PHE A 440 -30.40 13.53 -40.47
C PHE A 440 -31.45 12.96 -39.51
N ILE A 441 -31.35 13.23 -38.20
CA ILE A 441 -32.42 12.95 -37.24
C ILE A 441 -33.52 14.02 -37.40
N LEU A 442 -34.40 13.81 -38.38
CA LEU A 442 -35.67 14.53 -38.50
C LEU A 442 -36.68 13.89 -37.53
N GLY A 443 -36.55 14.16 -36.24
CA GLY A 443 -37.46 13.65 -35.20
C GLY A 443 -37.05 14.06 -33.79
N SER A 444 -37.96 14.70 -33.08
CA SER A 444 -37.82 15.33 -31.75
C SER A 444 -37.09 14.48 -30.68
N PRO A 445 -36.35 15.09 -29.73
CA PRO A 445 -35.73 14.40 -28.60
C PRO A 445 -36.80 14.06 -27.56
N GLY A 446 -37.48 12.92 -27.73
CA GLY A 446 -38.55 12.55 -26.82
C GLY A 446 -39.13 11.15 -27.01
N MET A 447 -38.36 10.17 -27.49
CA MET A 447 -38.74 8.74 -27.48
C MET A 447 -37.51 7.82 -27.61
N LEU A 448 -36.61 7.82 -26.63
CA LEU A 448 -35.63 6.72 -26.43
C LEU A 448 -35.40 6.45 -24.92
N GLU A 449 -36.43 6.64 -24.10
CA GLU A 449 -36.62 5.89 -22.86
C GLU A 449 -37.83 4.97 -23.08
N GLU A 450 -37.61 3.85 -23.75
CA GLU A 450 -38.34 2.58 -23.58
C GLU A 450 -37.80 1.62 -24.63
N ASN A 451 -37.61 0.35 -24.24
CA ASN A 451 -37.03 -0.74 -25.02
C ASN A 451 -35.54 -1.03 -24.75
N ARG A 452 -35.18 -1.16 -23.46
CA ARG A 452 -34.60 -2.46 -23.06
C ARG A 452 -35.72 -3.49 -23.21
N TRP A 453 -35.38 -4.73 -23.58
CA TRP A 453 -36.13 -5.99 -23.51
C TRP A 453 -36.00 -6.80 -24.83
N TRP A 454 -35.04 -7.75 -24.80
CA TRP A 454 -34.83 -9.02 -25.57
C TRP A 454 -34.54 -8.94 -27.09
N ASP A 455 -33.70 -9.76 -27.72
CA ASP A 455 -33.33 -11.18 -27.53
C ASP A 455 -31.84 -11.50 -27.70
#